data_AF-A0A0G1QNY3-F1
#
_entry.id   AF-A0A0G1QNY3-F1
#
_cell.length_a   1.000
_cell.length_b   1.000
_cell.length_c   1.000
_cell.angle_alpha   90.00
_cell.angle_beta   90.00
_cell.angle_gamma   90.00
#
_symmetry.space_group_name_H-M   'P 1'
#
loop_
_entity.id
_entity.type
_entity.pdbx_description
1 polymer ?
#
loop_
_entity_poly.entity_id
_entity_poly.type
_entity_poly.pdbx_seq_one_letter_code
_entity_poly.pdbx_strand_id
1 'polypeptide(L)'
;MKKIIWMVLVVGLVVPMAVRAEEQSASASPWRWQNRTESREEQQEQRGIVQEFKSRVAENHANRLEKRFKFYYERMTKIMVRFQTRLDTLKAQGKETTPIQVKLDAAKAKLELAKTKGEAAVAAFRGLDPTKFQEQKTERLAARDLAKEARKLFLEAHALLKEALKSLKTISKPALPAASSAVENAQ
;
A
#
# COMPACT_ATOMS: atom_id res chain seq x y z
N MET A 1 46.68 2.70 -45.95
CA MET A 1 48.03 2.98 -46.49
C MET A 1 49.03 2.87 -45.34
N LYS A 2 50.15 2.17 -45.62
CA LYS A 2 51.46 2.16 -44.94
C LYS A 2 51.61 1.45 -43.57
N LYS A 3 52.27 0.28 -43.69
CA LYS A 3 53.01 -0.50 -42.70
C LYS A 3 54.34 0.19 -42.36
N ILE A 4 54.78 0.18 -41.08
CA ILE A 4 56.18 0.35 -40.62
C ILE A 4 56.26 -0.33 -39.23
N ILE A 5 56.55 -1.62 -39.09
CA ILE A 5 57.86 -2.29 -38.89
C ILE A 5 58.89 -1.43 -38.13
N TRP A 6 59.14 -1.75 -36.85
CA TRP A 6 60.48 -1.70 -36.25
C TRP A 6 60.67 -2.90 -35.31
N MET A 7 61.59 -3.78 -35.73
CA MET A 7 62.18 -4.84 -34.89
C MET A 7 63.04 -4.21 -33.81
N VAL A 8 62.91 -4.68 -32.57
CA VAL A 8 64.03 -4.69 -31.62
C VAL A 8 64.14 -6.10 -31.05
N LEU A 9 65.21 -6.77 -31.48
CA LEU A 9 65.73 -8.03 -30.98
C LEU A 9 66.26 -7.82 -29.55
N VAL A 10 65.69 -8.52 -28.58
CA VAL A 10 66.33 -8.72 -27.27
C VAL A 10 66.50 -10.21 -27.06
N VAL A 11 67.72 -10.67 -27.30
CA VAL A 11 68.21 -12.00 -26.94
C VAL A 11 68.44 -11.99 -25.43
N GLY A 12 67.52 -12.61 -24.69
CA GLY A 12 67.63 -12.83 -23.25
C GLY A 12 67.65 -14.33 -22.96
N LEU A 13 68.84 -14.84 -22.72
CA LEU A 13 69.13 -16.19 -22.24
C LEU A 13 68.42 -16.44 -20.90
N VAL A 14 67.36 -17.24 -20.88
CA VAL A 14 66.74 -17.72 -19.64
C VAL A 14 67.05 -19.21 -19.49
N VAL A 15 67.87 -19.49 -18.47
CA VAL A 15 68.23 -20.83 -17.98
C VAL A 15 66.96 -21.55 -17.51
N PRO A 16 66.71 -22.82 -17.87
CA PRO A 16 65.63 -23.59 -17.27
C PRO A 16 66.05 -24.00 -15.85
N MET A 17 65.66 -23.22 -14.84
CA MET A 17 65.57 -23.77 -13.49
C MET A 17 64.40 -24.76 -13.49
N ALA A 18 64.74 -26.04 -13.42
CA ALA A 18 63.82 -27.11 -13.08
C ALA A 18 63.20 -26.79 -11.72
N VAL A 19 61.98 -26.23 -11.73
CA VAL A 19 61.10 -26.27 -10.58
C VAL A 19 60.73 -27.73 -10.39
N ARG A 20 61.44 -28.35 -9.45
CA ARG A 20 61.07 -29.61 -8.84
C ARG A 20 59.62 -29.45 -8.38
N ALA A 21 58.71 -30.13 -9.07
CA ALA A 21 57.37 -30.36 -8.57
C ALA A 21 57.53 -31.21 -7.30
N GLU A 22 57.70 -30.55 -6.17
CA GLU A 22 57.31 -31.12 -4.90
C GLU A 22 55.80 -31.33 -5.00
N GLU A 23 55.39 -32.58 -5.16
CA GLU A 23 54.07 -33.05 -4.75
C GLU A 23 53.92 -32.77 -3.25
N GLN A 24 53.67 -31.51 -2.90
CA GLN A 24 52.92 -31.20 -1.70
C GLN A 24 51.50 -31.64 -2.02
N SER A 25 51.23 -32.92 -1.75
CA SER A 25 49.88 -33.40 -1.53
C SER A 25 49.21 -32.39 -0.60
N ALA A 26 48.33 -31.57 -1.17
CA ALA A 26 47.42 -30.75 -0.43
C ALA A 26 46.50 -31.72 0.33
N SER A 27 46.97 -32.23 1.47
CA SER A 27 46.10 -32.78 2.49
C SER A 27 45.30 -31.60 3.00
N ALA A 28 44.25 -31.25 2.26
CA ALA A 28 43.28 -30.27 2.66
C ALA A 28 42.72 -30.76 4.00
N SER A 29 43.23 -30.16 5.08
CA SER A 29 42.93 -30.55 6.46
C SER A 29 41.40 -30.65 6.62
N PRO A 30 40.86 -31.74 7.20
CA PRO A 30 39.41 -31.95 7.35
C PRO A 30 38.68 -30.72 7.91
N TRP A 31 39.34 -29.99 8.81
CA TRP A 31 38.87 -28.73 9.41
C TRP A 31 38.55 -27.62 8.41
N ARG A 32 39.26 -27.52 7.26
CA ARG A 32 38.96 -26.51 6.23
C ARG A 32 37.70 -26.86 5.43
N TRP A 33 37.39 -28.14 5.26
CA TRP A 33 36.15 -28.57 4.62
C TRP A 33 34.97 -28.36 5.55
N GLN A 34 35.14 -28.69 6.84
CA GLN A 34 34.14 -28.50 7.88
C GLN A 34 33.75 -27.03 8.09
N ASN A 35 34.73 -26.13 8.21
CA ASN A 35 34.44 -24.69 8.31
C ASN A 35 33.76 -24.13 7.05
N ARG A 36 34.00 -24.73 5.88
CA ARG A 36 33.41 -24.29 4.60
C ARG A 36 31.99 -24.81 4.42
N THR A 37 31.66 -26.00 4.95
CA THR A 37 30.29 -26.52 4.98
C THR A 37 29.46 -25.78 6.02
N GLU A 38 29.98 -25.58 7.23
CA GLU A 38 29.30 -24.82 8.30
C GLU A 38 29.02 -23.38 7.85
N SER A 39 29.99 -22.69 7.24
CA SER A 39 29.77 -21.33 6.74
C SER A 39 28.79 -21.26 5.55
N ARG A 40 28.62 -22.35 4.79
CA ARG A 40 27.59 -22.42 3.73
C ARG A 40 26.21 -22.67 4.30
N GLU A 41 26.10 -23.53 5.32
CA GLU A 41 24.86 -23.81 6.04
C GLU A 41 24.37 -22.57 6.79
N GLU A 42 25.24 -21.88 7.54
CA GLU A 42 24.92 -20.61 8.19
C GLU A 42 24.45 -19.54 7.19
N GLN A 43 25.08 -19.44 6.01
CA GLN A 43 24.65 -18.52 4.97
C GLN A 43 23.29 -18.90 4.37
N GLN A 44 22.97 -20.20 4.25
CA GLN A 44 21.66 -20.65 3.77
C GLN A 44 20.57 -20.39 4.82
N GLU A 45 20.84 -20.65 6.09
CA GLU A 45 19.93 -20.34 7.19
C GLU A 45 19.66 -18.85 7.29
N GLN A 46 20.70 -18.00 7.22
CA GLN A 46 20.53 -16.54 7.22
C GLN A 46 19.69 -16.05 6.03
N ARG A 47 19.88 -16.64 4.83
CA ARG A 47 19.05 -16.33 3.65
C ARG A 47 17.59 -16.73 3.87
N GLY A 48 17.34 -17.90 4.45
CA GLY A 48 15.99 -18.37 4.82
C GLY A 48 15.30 -17.44 5.81
N ILE A 49 15.99 -17.05 6.89
CA ILE A 49 15.47 -16.14 7.92
C ILE A 49 15.12 -14.78 7.33
N VAL A 50 15.99 -14.22 6.47
CA VAL A 50 15.74 -12.93 5.81
C VAL A 50 14.54 -13.01 4.85
N GLN A 51 14.37 -14.14 4.15
CA GLN A 51 13.27 -14.34 3.21
C GLN A 51 11.93 -14.49 3.92
N GLU A 52 11.88 -15.25 5.03
CA GLU A 52 10.70 -15.33 5.89
C GLU A 52 10.32 -13.98 6.50
N PHE A 53 11.31 -13.18 6.92
CA PHE A 53 11.03 -11.86 7.47
C PHE A 53 10.44 -10.93 6.41
N LYS A 54 10.94 -10.98 5.17
CA LYS A 54 10.48 -10.13 4.05
C LYS A 54 9.10 -10.52 3.54
N SER A 55 8.80 -11.81 3.41
CA SER A 55 7.47 -12.29 3.00
C SER A 55 6.41 -11.82 3.99
N ARG A 56 6.73 -11.92 5.30
CA ARG A 56 5.90 -11.40 6.37
C ARG A 56 5.68 -9.89 6.25
N VAL A 57 6.63 -9.09 5.80
CA VAL A 57 6.44 -7.62 5.73
C VAL A 57 5.38 -7.21 4.71
N ALA A 58 5.48 -7.70 3.47
CA ALA A 58 4.53 -7.35 2.41
C ALA A 58 3.12 -7.87 2.73
N GLU A 59 3.03 -9.12 3.19
CA GLU A 59 1.78 -9.75 3.57
C GLU A 59 1.15 -9.07 4.80
N ASN A 60 1.93 -8.76 5.84
CA ASN A 60 1.44 -8.01 7.00
C ASN A 60 0.99 -6.59 6.63
N HIS A 61 1.60 -5.97 5.61
CA HIS A 61 1.16 -4.68 5.13
C HIS A 61 -0.18 -4.78 4.38
N ALA A 62 -0.30 -5.76 3.47
CA ALA A 62 -1.54 -6.04 2.75
C ALA A 62 -2.69 -6.35 3.71
N ASN A 63 -2.47 -7.21 4.70
CA ASN A 63 -3.48 -7.59 5.70
C ASN A 63 -3.89 -6.37 6.57
N ARG A 64 -2.97 -5.47 6.89
CA ARG A 64 -3.29 -4.22 7.58
C ARG A 64 -4.13 -3.28 6.72
N LEU A 65 -3.80 -3.15 5.44
CA LEU A 65 -4.57 -2.32 4.50
C LEU A 65 -5.98 -2.87 4.29
N GLU A 66 -6.11 -4.17 4.05
CA GLU A 66 -7.39 -4.86 3.85
C GLU A 66 -8.32 -4.65 5.04
N LYS A 67 -7.85 -4.95 6.27
CA LYS A 67 -8.63 -4.73 7.50
C LYS A 67 -9.07 -3.27 7.62
N ARG A 68 -8.18 -2.32 7.34
CA ARG A 68 -8.45 -0.89 7.51
C ARG A 68 -9.42 -0.36 6.46
N PHE A 69 -9.27 -0.73 5.19
CA PHE A 69 -10.18 -0.32 4.12
C PHE A 69 -11.55 -0.97 4.28
N LYS A 70 -11.61 -2.25 4.66
CA LYS A 70 -12.87 -2.92 5.02
C LYS A 70 -13.59 -2.18 6.15
N PHE A 71 -12.89 -1.86 7.23
CA PHE A 71 -13.46 -1.09 8.35
C PHE A 71 -14.02 0.26 7.90
N TYR A 72 -13.28 1.04 7.10
CA TYR A 72 -13.76 2.33 6.62
C TYR A 72 -14.96 2.19 5.69
N TYR A 73 -14.93 1.22 4.78
CA TYR A 73 -16.04 0.94 3.87
C TYR A 73 -17.31 0.61 4.65
N GLU A 74 -17.28 -0.40 5.53
CA GLU A 74 -18.43 -0.81 6.33
C GLU A 74 -18.98 0.35 7.19
N ARG A 75 -18.10 1.13 7.81
CA ARG A 75 -18.50 2.26 8.64
C ARG A 75 -19.19 3.35 7.83
N MET A 76 -18.66 3.71 6.67
CA MET A 76 -19.26 4.75 5.81
C MET A 76 -20.56 4.26 5.18
N THR A 77 -20.64 3.01 4.75
CA THR A 77 -21.87 2.41 4.23
C THR A 77 -22.99 2.46 5.27
N LYS A 78 -22.72 2.09 6.53
CA LYS A 78 -23.70 2.20 7.63
C LYS A 78 -24.18 3.64 7.83
N ILE A 79 -23.29 4.63 7.72
CA ILE A 79 -23.65 6.05 7.81
C ILE A 79 -24.54 6.45 6.63
N MET A 80 -24.18 6.04 5.40
CA MET A 80 -24.95 6.34 4.19
C MET A 80 -26.37 5.77 4.24
N VAL A 81 -26.55 4.55 4.75
CA VAL A 81 -27.87 3.93 4.95
C VAL A 81 -28.73 4.76 5.90
N ARG A 82 -28.16 5.22 7.03
CA ARG A 82 -28.86 6.09 7.98
C ARG A 82 -29.23 7.43 7.35
N PHE A 83 -28.34 8.01 6.53
CA PHE A 83 -28.63 9.21 5.76
C PHE A 83 -29.80 9.01 4.82
N GLN A 84 -29.78 7.94 4.01
CA GLN A 84 -30.85 7.66 3.05
C GLN A 84 -32.20 7.54 3.77
N THR A 85 -32.25 6.73 4.84
CA THR A 85 -33.44 6.57 5.68
C THR A 85 -33.97 7.92 6.17
N ARG A 86 -33.07 8.81 6.66
CA ARG A 86 -33.48 10.12 7.13
C ARG A 86 -33.96 11.02 6.00
N LEU A 87 -33.32 11.00 4.83
CA LEU A 87 -33.78 11.76 3.67
C LEU A 87 -35.16 11.30 3.21
N ASP A 88 -35.43 10.01 3.21
CA ASP A 88 -36.73 9.46 2.82
C ASP A 88 -37.83 9.93 3.79
N THR A 89 -37.55 9.98 5.10
CA THR A 89 -38.49 10.57 6.07
C THR A 89 -38.73 12.06 5.85
N LEU A 90 -37.70 12.83 5.47
CA LEU A 90 -37.84 14.27 5.21
C LEU A 90 -38.59 14.54 3.90
N LYS A 91 -38.38 13.69 2.87
CA LYS A 91 -39.15 13.72 1.62
C LYS A 91 -40.64 13.46 1.89
N ALA A 92 -40.96 12.46 2.72
CA ALA A 92 -42.33 12.18 3.11
C ALA A 92 -42.98 13.33 3.90
N GLN A 93 -42.17 14.15 4.59
CA GLN A 93 -42.60 15.39 5.25
C GLN A 93 -42.69 16.60 4.31
N GLY A 94 -42.50 16.42 2.99
CA GLY A 94 -42.52 17.50 2.00
C GLY A 94 -41.33 18.44 2.07
N LYS A 95 -40.23 18.04 2.72
CA LYS A 95 -39.01 18.87 2.80
C LYS A 95 -38.12 18.65 1.59
N GLU A 96 -37.52 19.75 1.13
CA GLU A 96 -36.51 19.73 0.08
C GLU A 96 -35.25 18.97 0.54
N THR A 97 -34.92 17.87 -0.13
CA THR A 97 -33.78 17.00 0.23
C THR A 97 -32.78 16.82 -0.91
N THR A 98 -33.11 17.31 -2.11
CA THR A 98 -32.31 17.24 -3.33
C THR A 98 -30.83 17.60 -3.13
N PRO A 99 -30.46 18.74 -2.50
CA PRO A 99 -29.05 19.09 -2.34
C PRO A 99 -28.29 18.14 -1.41
N ILE A 100 -28.96 17.49 -0.46
CA ILE A 100 -28.34 16.50 0.43
C ILE A 100 -28.19 15.16 -0.30
N GLN A 101 -29.20 14.78 -1.09
CA GLN A 101 -29.16 13.56 -1.92
C GLN A 101 -27.96 13.59 -2.88
N VAL A 102 -27.73 14.71 -3.56
CA VAL A 102 -26.57 14.89 -4.46
C VAL A 102 -25.24 14.65 -3.74
N LYS A 103 -25.07 15.20 -2.53
CA LYS A 103 -23.86 14.97 -1.72
C LYS A 103 -23.72 13.52 -1.27
N LEU A 104 -24.83 12.88 -0.91
CA LEU A 104 -24.84 11.47 -0.51
C LEU A 104 -24.43 10.57 -1.68
N ASP A 105 -24.93 10.85 -2.89
CA ASP A 105 -24.62 10.06 -4.08
C ASP A 105 -23.18 10.28 -4.55
N ALA A 106 -22.67 11.51 -4.47
CA ALA A 106 -21.24 11.80 -4.67
C ALA A 106 -20.37 11.05 -3.65
N ALA A 107 -20.79 10.99 -2.38
CA ALA A 107 -20.07 10.26 -1.35
C ALA A 107 -20.05 8.75 -1.62
N LYS A 108 -21.19 8.16 -2.05
CA LYS A 108 -21.28 6.75 -2.47
C LYS A 108 -20.32 6.45 -3.62
N ALA A 109 -20.32 7.28 -4.66
CA ALA A 109 -19.43 7.12 -5.81
C ALA A 109 -17.95 7.14 -5.39
N LYS A 110 -17.56 8.09 -4.52
CA LYS A 110 -16.20 8.16 -3.97
C LYS A 110 -15.85 6.94 -3.12
N LEU A 111 -16.79 6.41 -2.35
CA LEU A 111 -16.60 5.24 -1.51
C LEU A 111 -16.36 3.97 -2.33
N GLU A 112 -17.13 3.76 -3.41
CA GLU A 112 -16.92 2.63 -4.32
C GLU A 112 -15.57 2.73 -5.03
N LEU A 113 -15.19 3.91 -5.52
CA LEU A 113 -13.86 4.12 -6.08
C LEU A 113 -12.74 3.87 -5.05
N ALA A 114 -12.94 4.28 -3.80
CA ALA A 114 -11.99 4.03 -2.71
C ALA A 114 -11.82 2.53 -2.44
N LYS A 115 -12.91 1.77 -2.49
CA LYS A 115 -12.91 0.31 -2.35
C LYS A 115 -12.11 -0.34 -3.47
N THR A 116 -12.42 -0.03 -4.73
CA THR A 116 -11.71 -0.58 -5.90
C THR A 116 -10.22 -0.30 -5.84
N LYS A 117 -9.83 0.96 -5.53
CA LYS A 117 -8.41 1.32 -5.37
C LYS A 117 -7.75 0.64 -4.18
N GLY A 118 -8.49 0.45 -3.08
CA GLY A 118 -8.02 -0.25 -1.90
C GLY A 118 -7.75 -1.73 -2.15
N GLU A 119 -8.66 -2.40 -2.85
CA GLU A 119 -8.53 -3.80 -3.28
C GLU A 119 -7.35 -3.96 -4.26
N ALA A 120 -7.21 -3.05 -5.23
CA ALA A 120 -6.06 -3.04 -6.14
C ALA A 120 -4.73 -2.85 -5.40
N ALA A 121 -4.68 -1.97 -4.39
CA ALA A 121 -3.49 -1.80 -3.57
C ALA A 121 -3.14 -3.07 -2.77
N VAL A 122 -4.14 -3.71 -2.15
CA VAL A 122 -3.96 -4.97 -1.40
C VAL A 122 -3.44 -6.06 -2.33
N ALA A 123 -4.04 -6.22 -3.52
CA ALA A 123 -3.59 -7.18 -4.52
C ALA A 123 -2.15 -6.90 -4.96
N ALA A 124 -1.80 -5.63 -5.22
CA ALA A 124 -0.45 -5.24 -5.61
C ALA A 124 0.58 -5.57 -4.52
N PHE A 125 0.27 -5.37 -3.23
CA PHE A 125 1.16 -5.76 -2.14
C PHE A 125 1.27 -7.28 -1.97
N ARG A 126 0.17 -8.04 -2.19
CA ARG A 126 0.16 -9.51 -2.14
C ARG A 126 0.92 -10.14 -3.31
N GLY A 127 0.95 -9.47 -4.46
CA GLY A 127 1.65 -9.94 -5.67
C GLY A 127 3.16 -9.69 -5.66
N LEU A 128 3.72 -9.03 -4.64
CA LEU A 128 5.17 -8.82 -4.53
C LEU A 128 5.87 -10.14 -4.19
N ASP A 129 6.98 -10.40 -4.87
CA ASP A 129 7.85 -11.54 -4.61
C ASP A 129 8.77 -11.20 -3.42
N PRO A 130 8.69 -11.94 -2.30
CA PRO A 130 9.55 -11.72 -1.14
C PRO A 130 11.04 -11.82 -1.45
N THR A 131 11.40 -12.65 -2.44
CA THR A 131 12.80 -12.91 -2.81
C THR A 131 13.40 -11.74 -3.60
N LYS A 132 12.58 -11.08 -4.43
CA LYS A 132 12.97 -9.94 -5.28
C LYS A 132 12.54 -8.60 -4.70
N PHE A 133 12.20 -8.55 -3.42
CA PHE A 133 11.62 -7.36 -2.79
C PHE A 133 12.47 -6.08 -2.97
N GLN A 134 13.80 -6.19 -3.01
CA GLN A 134 14.68 -5.03 -3.25
C GLN A 134 14.64 -4.54 -4.69
N GLU A 135 14.60 -5.47 -5.65
CA GLU A 135 14.52 -5.22 -7.08
C GLU A 135 13.14 -4.65 -7.45
N GLN A 136 12.09 -5.10 -6.76
CA GLN A 136 10.70 -4.67 -6.96
C GLN A 136 10.38 -3.30 -6.34
N LYS A 137 11.31 -2.33 -6.44
CA LYS A 137 11.11 -0.98 -5.89
C LYS A 137 9.97 -0.24 -6.57
N THR A 138 9.86 -0.36 -7.89
CA THR A 138 8.85 0.32 -8.70
C THR A 138 7.43 -0.16 -8.40
N GLU A 139 7.25 -1.47 -8.27
CA GLU A 139 5.98 -2.14 -7.96
C GLU A 139 5.53 -1.78 -6.54
N ARG A 140 6.47 -1.75 -5.58
CA ARG A 140 6.17 -1.29 -4.22
C ARG A 140 5.69 0.15 -4.17
N LEU A 141 6.32 1.04 -4.95
CA LEU A 141 5.90 2.44 -5.02
C LEU A 141 4.51 2.57 -5.65
N ALA A 142 4.24 1.82 -6.74
CA ALA A 142 2.92 1.78 -7.35
C ALA A 142 1.84 1.28 -6.39
N ALA A 143 2.10 0.18 -5.67
CA ALA A 143 1.18 -0.37 -4.65
C ALA A 143 0.90 0.65 -3.53
N ARG A 144 1.94 1.35 -3.07
CA ARG A 144 1.81 2.42 -2.07
C ARG A 144 0.97 3.58 -2.58
N ASP A 145 1.16 3.99 -3.83
CA ASP A 145 0.46 5.15 -4.39
C ASP A 145 -1.03 4.81 -4.62
N LEU A 146 -1.36 3.58 -5.03
CA LEU A 146 -2.75 3.07 -5.00
C LEU A 146 -3.36 3.14 -3.60
N ALA A 147 -2.63 2.73 -2.55
CA ALA A 147 -3.12 2.81 -1.18
C ALA A 147 -3.36 4.26 -0.71
N LYS A 148 -2.51 5.20 -1.16
CA LYS A 148 -2.70 6.64 -0.89
C LYS A 148 -3.92 7.19 -1.62
N GLU A 149 -4.13 6.82 -2.88
CA GLU A 149 -5.32 7.20 -3.64
C GLU A 149 -6.59 6.69 -2.98
N ALA A 150 -6.63 5.41 -2.60
CA ALA A 150 -7.75 4.83 -1.85
C ALA A 150 -8.04 5.61 -0.57
N ARG A 151 -6.99 5.90 0.22
CA ARG A 151 -7.12 6.70 1.45
C ARG A 151 -7.67 8.09 1.18
N LYS A 152 -7.21 8.77 0.13
CA LYS A 152 -7.70 10.10 -0.26
C LYS A 152 -9.20 10.05 -0.59
N LEU A 153 -9.62 9.06 -1.36
CA LEU A 153 -11.03 8.86 -1.71
C LEU A 153 -11.92 8.58 -0.50
N PHE A 154 -11.45 7.77 0.47
CA PHE A 154 -12.16 7.61 1.75
C PHE A 154 -12.32 8.94 2.50
N LEU A 155 -11.27 9.78 2.54
CA LEU A 155 -11.34 11.09 3.20
C LEU A 155 -12.32 12.04 2.49
N GLU A 156 -12.32 12.03 1.16
CA GLU A 156 -13.26 12.81 0.35
C GLU A 156 -14.72 12.36 0.58
N ALA A 157 -14.98 11.05 0.58
CA ALA A 157 -16.30 10.51 0.91
C ALA A 157 -16.76 10.94 2.32
N HIS A 158 -15.85 10.90 3.30
CA HIS A 158 -16.14 11.35 4.66
C HIS A 158 -16.42 12.86 4.74
N ALA A 159 -15.69 13.69 3.98
CA ALA A 159 -15.93 15.12 3.92
C ALA A 159 -17.33 15.43 3.35
N LEU A 160 -17.72 14.76 2.27
CA LEU A 160 -19.06 14.89 1.68
C LEU A 160 -20.15 14.47 2.67
N LEU A 161 -19.95 13.38 3.43
CA LEU A 161 -20.88 12.98 4.49
C LEU A 161 -20.99 14.02 5.61
N LYS A 162 -19.88 14.68 5.99
CA LYS A 162 -19.92 15.78 6.96
C LYS A 162 -20.69 16.98 6.44
N GLU A 163 -20.53 17.33 5.17
CA GLU A 163 -21.28 18.42 4.56
C GLU A 163 -22.76 18.09 4.43
N ALA A 164 -23.09 16.86 4.03
CA ALA A 164 -24.46 16.36 4.03
C ALA A 164 -25.07 16.44 5.44
N LEU A 165 -24.30 16.14 6.49
CA LEU A 165 -24.74 16.24 7.88
C LEU A 165 -25.06 17.67 8.29
N LYS A 166 -24.22 18.63 7.90
CA LYS A 166 -24.47 20.05 8.16
C LYS A 166 -25.78 20.50 7.51
N SER A 167 -25.97 20.17 6.23
CA SER A 167 -27.21 20.47 5.49
C SER A 167 -28.42 19.74 6.08
N LEU A 168 -28.26 18.51 6.57
CA LEU A 168 -29.35 17.78 7.22
C LEU A 168 -29.81 18.46 8.50
N LYS A 169 -28.87 18.95 9.32
CA LYS A 169 -29.17 19.66 10.57
C LYS A 169 -29.93 20.95 10.37
N THR A 170 -29.68 21.68 9.28
CA THR A 170 -30.40 22.93 8.99
C THR A 170 -31.86 22.65 8.63
N ILE A 171 -32.13 21.56 7.92
CA ILE A 171 -33.50 21.17 7.50
C ILE A 171 -34.27 20.45 8.61
N SER A 172 -33.57 19.74 9.50
CA SER A 172 -34.18 19.00 10.59
C SER A 172 -34.48 19.85 11.82
N LYS A 173 -33.99 21.10 11.91
CA LYS A 173 -34.25 21.96 13.05
C LYS A 173 -35.75 22.29 13.07
N PRO A 174 -36.51 21.95 14.13
CA PRO A 174 -37.89 22.37 14.22
C PRO A 174 -37.93 23.90 14.21
N ALA A 175 -38.85 24.48 13.43
CA ALA A 175 -39.19 25.88 13.63
C ALA A 175 -39.63 26.00 15.10
N LEU A 176 -38.93 26.84 15.88
CA LEU A 176 -39.44 27.26 17.18
C LEU A 176 -40.87 27.75 16.92
N PRO A 177 -41.88 27.33 17.71
CA PRO A 177 -43.20 27.90 17.57
C PRO A 177 -43.02 29.42 17.67
N ALA A 178 -43.41 30.14 16.60
CA ALA A 178 -43.51 31.59 16.67
C ALA A 178 -44.35 31.87 17.91
N ALA A 179 -43.75 32.57 18.89
CA ALA A 179 -44.42 32.88 20.14
C ALA A 179 -45.80 33.43 19.79
N SER A 180 -46.81 32.69 20.24
CA SER A 180 -48.22 32.98 20.12
C SER A 180 -48.47 34.48 20.25
N SER A 181 -48.78 35.16 19.15
CA SER A 181 -49.38 36.48 19.12
C SER A 181 -50.87 36.44 19.54
N ALA A 182 -51.28 35.42 20.30
CA ALA A 182 -52.66 35.24 20.77
C ALA A 182 -52.93 35.85 22.16
N VAL A 183 -52.25 36.94 22.54
CA VAL A 183 -52.60 37.72 23.75
C VAL A 183 -52.65 39.21 23.42
N GLU A 184 -53.36 39.58 22.36
CA GLU A 184 -53.68 41.00 22.08
C GLU A 184 -55.19 41.23 21.87
N ASN A 185 -56.04 40.27 22.26
CA ASN A 185 -57.49 40.45 22.33
C ASN A 185 -58.07 39.73 23.55
N ALA A 186 -57.72 40.22 24.74
CA ALA A 186 -58.55 40.03 25.94
C ALA A 186 -59.06 41.42 26.31
N GLN A 187 -60.36 41.59 26.12
CA GLN A 187 -61.19 42.76 26.39
C GLN A 187 -61.16 43.17 27.86
#